data_AF-A0A953S562-F1
#
_entry.id   AF-A0A953S562-F1
#
_cell.length_a   1.000
_cell.length_b   1.000
_cell.length_c   1.000
_cell.angle_alpha   90.00
_cell.angle_beta   90.00
_cell.angle_gamma   90.00
#
_symmetry.space_group_name_H-M   'P 1'
#
loop_
_entity.id
_entity.type
_entity.pdbx_description
1 polymer ?
#
loop_
_entity_poly.entity_id
_entity_poly.type
_entity_poly.pdbx_seq_one_letter_code
_entity_poly.pdbx_strand_id
1 'polypeptide(L)' 'MADTVNSVTDSTFQAEVIDASNTQPVMVDFWAEWCRPCLMLAPAVAEIAT' A
#
# COMPACT_ATOMS: atom_id res chain seq x y z
N MET A 1 -7.33 6.03 4.69
CA MET A 1 -6.11 5.92 3.86
C MET A 1 -6.39 6.64 2.56
N ALA A 2 -5.34 7.13 1.88
CA ALA A 2 -5.49 7.96 0.68
C ALA A 2 -6.31 7.23 -0.40
N ASP A 3 -7.23 7.94 -1.05
CA ASP A 3 -8.17 7.38 -2.04
C ASP A 3 -7.46 6.72 -3.26
N THR A 4 -6.16 6.97 -3.44
CA THR A 4 -5.32 6.42 -4.51
C THR A 4 -4.61 5.11 -4.16
N VAL A 5 -4.67 4.62 -2.90
CA VAL A 5 -3.96 3.41 -2.47
C VAL A 5 -4.94 2.28 -2.19
N ASN A 6 -4.81 1.17 -2.94
CA ASN A 6 -5.65 -0.01 -2.75
C ASN A 6 -5.38 -0.68 -1.40
N SER A 7 -6.43 -0.89 -0.62
CA SER A 7 -6.35 -1.59 0.67
C SER A 7 -6.42 -3.10 0.45
N VAL A 8 -5.37 -3.81 0.87
CA VAL A 8 -5.27 -5.26 0.76
C VAL A 8 -5.50 -5.92 2.12
N THR A 9 -5.92 -7.19 2.09
CA THR A 9 -6.09 -8.03 3.28
C THR A 9 -5.25 -9.30 3.14
N ASP A 10 -5.08 -10.05 4.22
CA ASP A 10 -4.37 -11.33 4.19
C ASP A 10 -4.96 -12.29 3.15
N SER A 11 -6.29 -12.29 2.97
CA SER A 11 -6.96 -13.14 1.98
C SER A 11 -6.73 -12.71 0.53
N THR A 12 -6.47 -11.42 0.29
CA THR A 12 -6.25 -10.89 -1.08
C THR A 12 -4.78 -10.71 -1.42
N PHE A 13 -3.88 -10.79 -0.44
CA PHE A 13 -2.46 -10.50 -0.59
C PHE A 13 -1.77 -11.36 -1.67
N GLN A 14 -2.13 -12.64 -1.77
CA GLN A 14 -1.55 -13.52 -2.80
C GLN A 14 -1.83 -12.99 -4.21
N ALA A 15 -3.10 -12.71 -4.53
CA ALA A 15 -3.50 -12.31 -5.87
C ALA A 15 -3.10 -10.86 -6.17
N GLU A 16 -3.32 -9.93 -5.24
CA GLU A 16 -3.17 -8.49 -5.48
C GLU A 16 -1.75 -7.97 -5.28
N VAL A 17 -0.91 -8.69 -4.52
CA VAL A 17 0.47 -8.29 -4.26
C VAL A 17 1.46 -9.28 -4.87
N ILE A 18 1.42 -10.56 -4.48
CA ILE A 18 2.44 -11.54 -4.91
C ILE A 18 2.33 -11.84 -6.40
N ASP A 19 1.14 -12.23 -6.87
CA ASP A 19 0.95 -12.60 -8.27
C ASP A 19 1.13 -11.38 -9.19
N ALA A 20 0.63 -10.22 -8.78
CA ALA A 20 0.81 -8.94 -9.46
C ALA A 20 2.29 -8.49 -9.53
N SER A 21 3.10 -8.80 -8.50
CA SER A 21 4.52 -8.42 -8.48
C SER A 21 5.36 -9.06 -9.60
N ASN A 22 4.85 -10.13 -10.22
CA ASN A 22 5.52 -10.78 -11.35
C ASN A 22 5.43 -9.97 -12.65
N THR A 23 4.48 -9.04 -12.76
CA THR A 23 4.25 -8.26 -13.99
C THR A 23 4.59 -6.79 -13.82
N GLN A 24 4.46 -6.24 -12.61
CA GLN A 24 4.79 -4.86 -12.29
C GLN A 24 5.31 -4.73 -10.85
N PRO A 25 6.19 -3.75 -10.55
CA PRO A 25 6.60 -3.47 -9.19
C PRO A 25 5.41 -3.13 -8.30
N VAL A 26 5.35 -3.72 -7.11
CA VAL A 26 4.33 -3.44 -6.09
C VAL A 26 5.02 -2.92 -4.84
N MET A 27 4.63 -1.72 -4.39
CA MET A 27 5.06 -1.14 -3.12
C MET A 27 3.97 -1.38 -2.07
N VAL A 28 4.33 -1.98 -0.93
CA VAL A 28 3.39 -2.26 0.16
C VAL A 28 3.67 -1.31 1.32
N ASP A 29 2.69 -0.48 1.65
CA ASP A 29 2.72 0.40 2.83
C ASP A 29 2.16 -0.34 4.05
N PHE A 30 3.07 -0.81 4.92
CA PHE A 30 2.70 -1.39 6.20
C PHE A 30 2.52 -0.28 7.24
N TRP A 31 1.26 0.06 7.52
CA TRP A 31 0.91 1.13 8.45
C TRP A 31 0.02 0.61 9.59
N ALA A 32 -0.21 1.48 10.58
CA ALA A 32 -1.19 1.26 11.63
C ALA A 32 -1.72 2.61 12.15
N GLU A 33 -2.93 2.63 12.71
CA GLU A 33 -3.58 3.85 13.22
C GLU A 33 -2.77 4.55 14.32
N TRP A 34 -2.01 3.79 15.10
CA TRP A 34 -1.14 4.30 16.16
C TRP A 34 0.25 4.73 15.66
N CYS A 35 0.58 4.49 14.38
CA CYS A 35 1.87 4.85 13.81
C CYS A 35 1.87 6.30 13.29
N ARG A 36 2.16 7.26 14.17
CA ARG A 36 2.30 8.68 13.78
C ARG A 36 3.31 8.92 12.63
N PRO A 37 4.50 8.30 12.60
CA PRO A 37 5.41 8.44 11.46
C PRO A 37 4.82 7.95 10.13
N CYS A 38 4.07 6.85 10.14
CA CYS A 38 3.40 6.32 8.94
C CYS A 38 2.37 7.32 8.40
N LEU A 39 1.58 7.94 9.30
CA LEU A 39 0.60 8.95 8.91
C LEU A 39 1.24 10.19 8.25
N MET A 40 2.46 10.57 8.66
CA MET A 40 3.20 11.67 8.02
C MET A 40 3.73 11.30 6.63
N LEU A 41 4.00 10.01 6.38
CA LEU A 41 4.48 9.51 5.09
C LEU A 41 3.35 9.28 4.08
N ALA A 42 2.12 9.06 4.55
CA ALA A 42 0.97 8.74 3.71
C ALA A 42 0.75 9.72 2.51
N PRO A 43 0.91 11.05 2.63
CA PRO A 43 0.80 11.95 1.49
C PRO A 43 1.86 11.71 0.42
N ALA A 44 3.11 11.49 0.84
CA ALA A 44 4.21 11.22 -0.09
C ALA A 44 4.03 9.88 -0.82
N VAL A 45 3.53 8.86 -0.11
CA VAL A 45 3.18 7.56 -0.72
C VAL A 45 2.06 7.72 -1.75
N ALA A 46 1.02 8.52 -1.44
CA ALA A 46 -0.10 8.77 -2.35
C ALA A 46 0.30 9.56 -3.61
N GLU A 47 1.29 10.46 -3.52
CA GLU A 47 1.82 11.19 -4.69
C GLU A 47 2.56 10.28 -5.67
N ILE A 48 3.13 9.17 -5.21
CA ILE A 48 3.89 8.21 -6.03
C ILE A 48 3.00 7.08 -6.55
N ALA A 49 1.85 6.84 -5.90
CA ALA A 49 0.86 5.85 -6.32
C ALA A 49 0.10 6.35 -7.58
N THR A 50 0.73 6.18 -8.74
CA THR A 50 0.21 6.53 -10.08
C THR A 50 -0.19 5.31 -10.90
#